data_AF-A0A520QDZ5-F1
#
_entry.id   AF-A0A520QDZ5-F1
#
_cell.length_a   1.000
_cell.length_b   1.000
_cell.length_c   1.000
_cell.angle_alpha   90.00
_cell.angle_beta   90.00
_cell.angle_gamma   90.00
#
_symmetry.space_group_name_H-M   'P 1'
#
loop_
_entity.id
_entity.type
_entity.pdbx_description
1 polymer ?
#
loop_
_entity_poly.entity_id
_entity_poly.type
_entity_poly.pdbx_seq_one_letter_code
_entity_poly.pdbx_strand_id
1 'polypeptide(L)'
;MRRAFSLIELLVAMAVIGVLIALLLPALSSAQRSSKKRAESSAIRALHTAFEQYATRSQEACLPGHLDSAVVNRWDLENFWPGGAPMLPNDLGYWATRLLPSLGNQLQPLLHGYGVEDPLPLRCGQADGNDPLDPWDASGPWPEATLRRTTVSRHPAFAYNGRHIGGRWIETEDGIGPAIRSNNPVLVRRTVSTITRPSHLVLFCSATQSRIQSSDLVRDRDTPRPGVDLIGPPNAVLQTYTYPAWQSIEDVPYKVETLALSPGRQFAEIPWGRHTGEVVVLAADGHVETESVPDLDDMTRWVDGLTDPEWAPTSD
;
A
#
# COMPACT_ATOMS: atom_id res chain seq x y z
N MET A 1 66.62 1.93 17.87
CA MET A 1 66.23 2.15 16.46
C MET A 1 64.72 2.01 16.35
N ARG A 2 63.98 3.09 16.07
CA ARG A 2 62.54 2.98 15.77
C ARG A 2 62.41 2.53 14.31
N ARG A 3 61.77 1.38 14.06
CA ARG A 3 61.43 0.94 12.70
C ARG A 3 60.35 1.89 12.18
N ALA A 4 60.67 2.65 11.14
CA ALA A 4 59.71 3.49 10.43
C ALA A 4 59.02 2.63 9.35
N PHE A 5 57.72 2.80 9.21
CA PHE A 5 56.91 2.15 8.18
C PHE A 5 57.37 2.61 6.81
N SER A 6 57.56 1.69 5.86
CA SER A 6 57.90 2.03 4.48
C SER A 6 56.66 2.50 3.71
N LEU A 7 56.88 3.35 2.70
CA LEU A 7 55.81 3.79 1.79
C LEU A 7 55.15 2.60 1.07
N ILE A 8 55.92 1.55 0.78
CA ILE A 8 55.43 0.34 0.12
C ILE A 8 54.48 -0.42 1.05
N GLU A 9 54.82 -0.59 2.33
CA GLU A 9 53.95 -1.29 3.30
C GLU A 9 52.61 -0.55 3.48
N LEU A 10 52.63 0.80 3.49
CA LEU A 10 51.40 1.58 3.55
C LEU A 10 50.56 1.42 2.28
N LEU A 11 51.20 1.40 1.11
CA LEU A 11 50.52 1.24 -0.18
C LEU A 11 49.85 -0.14 -0.31
N VAL A 12 50.57 -1.21 0.08
CA VAL A 12 50.02 -2.57 0.09
C VAL A 12 48.86 -2.67 1.07
N ALA A 13 48.97 -2.09 2.27
CA ALA A 13 47.90 -2.10 3.26
C ALA A 13 46.62 -1.41 2.73
N MET A 14 46.76 -0.24 2.11
CA MET A 14 45.62 0.46 1.50
C MET A 14 45.01 -0.34 0.34
N ALA A 15 45.83 -1.01 -0.49
CA ALA A 15 45.35 -1.88 -1.55
C ALA A 15 44.51 -3.04 -1.01
N VAL A 16 44.98 -3.69 0.07
CA VAL A 16 44.24 -4.78 0.73
C VAL A 16 42.93 -4.28 1.34
N ILE A 17 42.94 -3.14 2.04
CA ILE A 17 41.71 -2.55 2.61
C ILE A 17 40.71 -2.20 1.49
N GLY A 18 41.18 -1.65 0.36
CA GLY A 18 40.34 -1.33 -0.79
C GLY A 18 39.64 -2.57 -1.36
N VAL A 19 40.37 -3.68 -1.53
CA VAL A 19 39.80 -4.96 -1.98
C VAL A 19 38.77 -5.50 -0.99
N LEU A 20 39.06 -5.45 0.31
CA LEU A 20 38.12 -5.91 1.34
C LEU A 20 36.82 -5.10 1.34
N ILE A 21 36.90 -3.77 1.25
CA ILE A 21 35.72 -2.90 1.20
C ILE A 21 34.90 -3.17 -0.07
N ALA A 22 35.56 -3.36 -1.22
CA ALA A 22 34.88 -3.65 -2.48
C ALA A 22 34.05 -4.95 -2.43
N LEU A 23 34.53 -5.96 -1.70
CA LEU A 23 33.81 -7.22 -1.48
C LEU A 23 32.69 -7.09 -0.43
N LEU A 24 32.85 -6.19 0.54
CA LEU A 24 31.88 -6.00 1.63
C LEU A 24 30.64 -5.20 1.24
N LEU A 25 30.77 -4.19 0.37
CA LEU A 25 29.65 -3.29 0.02
C LEU A 25 28.42 -4.00 -0.59
N PRO A 26 28.56 -4.95 -1.55
CA PRO A 26 27.42 -5.67 -2.10
C PRO A 26 26.75 -6.60 -1.07
N ALA A 27 27.53 -7.21 -0.19
CA ALA A 27 27.02 -8.07 0.87
C ALA A 27 26.20 -7.27 1.89
N LEU A 28 26.71 -6.09 2.28
CA LEU A 28 26.01 -5.20 3.22
C LEU A 28 24.70 -4.67 2.64
N SER A 29 24.68 -4.26 1.36
CA SER A 29 23.45 -3.75 0.72
C SER A 29 22.36 -4.82 0.64
N SER A 30 22.73 -6.06 0.30
CA SER A 30 21.81 -7.20 0.32
C SER A 30 21.26 -7.52 1.71
N ALA A 31 22.12 -7.49 2.73
CA ALA A 31 21.74 -7.69 4.13
C ALA A 31 20.77 -6.59 4.61
N GLN A 32 21.04 -5.33 4.28
CA GLN A 32 20.16 -4.20 4.59
C GLN A 32 18.79 -4.34 3.91
N ARG A 33 18.73 -4.71 2.63
CA ARG A 33 17.45 -4.95 1.92
C ARG A 33 16.64 -6.07 2.59
N SER A 34 17.30 -7.15 2.97
CA SER A 34 16.68 -8.27 3.70
C SER A 34 16.14 -7.83 5.07
N SER A 35 16.90 -7.01 5.80
CA SER A 35 16.46 -6.45 7.09
C SER A 35 15.23 -5.55 6.91
N LYS A 36 15.24 -4.68 5.91
CA LYS A 36 14.09 -3.80 5.60
C LYS A 36 12.85 -4.59 5.20
N LYS A 37 12.99 -5.67 4.42
CA LYS A 37 11.89 -6.60 4.09
C LYS A 37 11.31 -7.30 5.32
N ARG A 38 12.15 -7.74 6.26
CA ARG A 38 11.67 -8.31 7.53
C ARG A 38 10.90 -7.29 8.36
N ALA A 39 11.38 -6.05 8.41
CA ALA A 39 10.67 -4.96 9.07
C ALA A 39 9.31 -4.66 8.39
N GLU A 40 9.26 -4.68 7.05
CA GLU A 40 8.02 -4.56 6.26
C GLU A 40 7.02 -5.67 6.62
N SER A 41 7.49 -6.92 6.67
CA SER A 41 6.69 -8.08 7.07
C SER A 41 6.22 -8.00 8.53
N SER A 42 6.95 -7.30 9.40
CA SER A 42 6.52 -7.07 10.79
C SER A 42 5.48 -5.96 10.86
N ALA A 43 5.65 -4.89 10.08
CA ALA A 43 4.72 -3.77 10.04
C ALA A 43 3.34 -4.18 9.49
N ILE A 44 3.31 -4.99 8.43
CA ILE A 44 2.04 -5.50 7.88
C ILE A 44 1.33 -6.45 8.85
N ARG A 45 2.05 -7.25 9.66
CA ARG A 45 1.43 -8.06 10.73
C ARG A 45 0.76 -7.20 11.79
N ALA A 46 1.35 -6.05 12.14
CA ALA A 46 0.71 -5.11 13.06
C ALA A 46 -0.62 -4.57 12.48
N LEU A 47 -0.72 -4.38 11.16
CA LEU A 47 -1.98 -4.03 10.50
C LEU A 47 -3.02 -5.15 10.62
N HIS A 48 -2.62 -6.41 10.49
CA HIS A 48 -3.51 -7.55 10.68
C HIS A 48 -4.10 -7.59 12.09
N THR A 49 -3.25 -7.49 13.11
CA THR A 49 -3.71 -7.43 14.50
C THR A 49 -4.67 -6.27 14.74
N ALA A 50 -4.40 -5.09 14.17
CA ALA A 50 -5.31 -3.95 14.27
C ALA A 50 -6.62 -4.18 13.51
N PHE A 51 -6.59 -4.89 12.38
CA PHE A 51 -7.78 -5.25 11.60
C PHE A 51 -8.66 -6.23 12.37
N GLU A 52 -8.10 -7.24 13.02
CA GLU A 52 -8.85 -8.18 13.87
C GLU A 52 -9.47 -7.48 15.08
N GLN A 53 -8.74 -6.56 15.71
CA GLN A 53 -9.27 -5.75 16.80
C GLN A 53 -10.44 -4.87 16.33
N TYR A 54 -10.31 -4.26 15.14
CA TYR A 54 -11.40 -3.50 14.52
C TYR A 54 -12.62 -4.40 14.28
N ALA A 55 -12.42 -5.55 13.62
CA ALA A 55 -13.50 -6.48 13.31
C ALA A 55 -14.21 -6.95 14.59
N THR A 56 -13.46 -7.26 15.65
CA THR A 56 -14.01 -7.63 16.96
C THR A 56 -14.88 -6.52 17.56
N ARG A 57 -14.44 -5.26 17.48
CA ARG A 57 -15.20 -4.09 17.96
C ARG A 57 -16.44 -3.83 17.11
N SER A 58 -16.38 -4.12 15.82
CA SER A 58 -17.43 -3.86 14.84
C SER A 58 -18.31 -5.08 14.53
N GLN A 59 -18.46 -6.02 15.47
CA GLN A 59 -19.31 -7.21 15.34
C GLN A 59 -19.00 -8.03 14.06
N GLU A 60 -17.72 -8.31 13.85
CA GLU A 60 -17.16 -9.03 12.69
C GLU A 60 -17.31 -8.32 11.34
N ALA A 61 -17.75 -7.06 11.32
CA ALA A 61 -17.77 -6.29 10.08
C ALA A 61 -16.35 -6.08 9.56
N CYS A 62 -16.15 -6.34 8.26
CA CYS A 62 -14.93 -6.00 7.56
C CYS A 62 -14.71 -4.49 7.62
N LEU A 63 -13.46 -4.06 7.80
CA LEU A 63 -13.08 -2.65 7.68
C LEU A 63 -13.52 -2.12 6.30
N PRO A 64 -14.38 -1.09 6.23
CA PRO A 64 -14.71 -0.49 4.94
C PRO A 64 -13.45 0.03 4.24
N GLY A 65 -13.36 -0.06 2.92
CA GLY A 65 -12.22 0.47 2.17
C GLY A 65 -12.21 2.01 2.14
N HIS A 66 -13.38 2.60 1.91
CA HIS A 66 -13.56 4.05 1.90
C HIS A 66 -15.00 4.42 2.29
N LEU A 67 -15.18 5.51 3.02
CA LEU A 67 -16.49 6.10 3.31
C LEU A 67 -16.55 7.49 2.68
N ASP A 68 -17.63 7.79 1.97
CA ASP A 68 -17.90 9.17 1.56
C ASP A 68 -18.14 10.06 2.78
N SER A 69 -17.77 11.34 2.67
CA SER A 69 -18.01 12.38 3.67
C SER A 69 -19.46 12.42 4.17
N ALA A 70 -20.44 12.22 3.28
CA ALA A 70 -21.85 12.12 3.65
C ALA A 70 -22.14 10.93 4.57
N VAL A 71 -21.54 9.77 4.29
CA VAL A 71 -21.66 8.57 5.12
C VAL A 71 -21.00 8.78 6.48
N VAL A 72 -19.80 9.36 6.50
CA VAL A 72 -19.08 9.69 7.73
C VAL A 72 -19.91 10.59 8.64
N ASN A 73 -20.47 11.67 8.09
CA ASN A 73 -21.33 12.60 8.83
C ASN A 73 -22.61 11.94 9.33
N ARG A 74 -23.24 11.09 8.50
CA ARG A 74 -24.48 10.40 8.85
C ARG A 74 -24.28 9.35 9.94
N TRP A 75 -23.12 8.71 9.97
CA TRP A 75 -22.74 7.77 11.02
C TRP A 75 -22.14 8.43 12.25
N ASP A 76 -22.04 9.77 12.26
CA ASP A 76 -21.49 10.56 13.36
C ASP A 76 -20.12 10.04 13.81
N LEU A 77 -19.26 9.72 12.83
CA LEU A 77 -17.94 9.18 13.11
C LEU A 77 -17.01 10.29 13.55
N GLU A 78 -16.34 10.07 14.67
CA GLU A 78 -15.32 10.97 15.18
C GLU A 78 -14.03 10.19 15.47
N ASN A 79 -12.89 10.79 15.12
CA ASN A 79 -11.59 10.29 15.52
C ASN A 79 -10.58 11.45 15.60
N PHE A 80 -9.48 11.21 16.29
CA PHE A 80 -8.45 12.21 16.55
C PHE A 80 -7.11 11.73 16.03
N TRP A 81 -6.35 12.65 15.45
CA TRP A 81 -4.96 12.42 15.15
C TRP A 81 -4.14 12.27 16.44
N PRO A 82 -2.99 11.57 16.38
CA PRO A 82 -2.01 11.63 17.45
C PRO A 82 -1.68 13.09 17.75
N GLY A 83 -1.81 13.51 19.01
CA GLY A 83 -1.76 14.91 19.42
C GLY A 83 -3.12 15.60 19.61
N GLY A 84 -4.24 14.87 19.48
CA GLY A 84 -5.57 15.28 19.98
C GLY A 84 -6.36 16.22 19.08
N ALA A 85 -5.91 16.46 17.85
CA ALA A 85 -6.66 17.28 16.91
C ALA A 85 -7.71 16.43 16.16
N PRO A 86 -8.94 16.95 15.97
CA PRO A 86 -10.01 16.20 15.31
C PRO A 86 -9.68 15.93 13.84
N MET A 87 -10.13 14.78 13.34
CA MET A 87 -10.09 14.42 11.93
C MET A 87 -11.27 15.05 11.19
N LEU A 88 -11.04 15.55 9.97
CA LEU A 88 -12.14 16.02 9.12
C LEU A 88 -12.88 14.83 8.49
N PRO A 89 -14.14 14.99 8.06
CA PRO A 89 -14.89 13.90 7.43
C PRO A 89 -14.17 13.24 6.24
N ASN A 90 -13.45 14.04 5.45
CA ASN A 90 -12.65 13.53 4.34
C ASN A 90 -11.46 12.65 4.79
N ASP A 91 -10.90 12.90 5.97
CA ASP A 91 -9.80 12.09 6.52
C ASP A 91 -10.33 10.76 7.08
N LEU A 92 -11.49 10.80 7.74
CA LEU A 92 -12.19 9.65 8.32
C LEU A 92 -12.69 8.66 7.27
N GLY A 93 -12.85 9.12 6.02
CA GLY A 93 -13.24 8.27 4.91
C GLY A 93 -12.26 7.13 4.65
N TYR A 94 -10.96 7.36 4.84
CA TYR A 94 -9.92 6.38 4.55
C TYR A 94 -9.90 5.24 5.59
N TRP A 95 -9.52 4.04 5.16
CA TRP A 95 -9.39 2.90 6.09
C TRP A 95 -8.27 3.13 7.11
N ALA A 96 -7.17 3.77 6.70
CA ALA A 96 -5.98 3.94 7.54
C ALA A 96 -6.28 4.76 8.80
N THR A 97 -7.11 5.80 8.69
CA THR A 97 -7.52 6.64 9.83
C THR A 97 -8.48 5.91 10.77
N ARG A 98 -9.32 5.02 10.24
CA ARG A 98 -10.26 4.21 11.05
C ARG A 98 -9.59 3.02 11.72
N LEU A 99 -8.48 2.53 11.16
CA LEU A 99 -7.67 1.49 11.77
C LEU A 99 -6.73 2.04 12.86
N LEU A 100 -6.45 3.34 12.84
CA LEU A 100 -5.50 4.00 13.72
C LEU A 100 -5.74 3.78 15.22
N PRO A 101 -6.98 3.79 15.75
CA PRO A 101 -7.23 3.47 17.16
C PRO A 101 -6.80 2.04 17.54
N SER A 102 -7.01 1.08 16.65
CA SER A 102 -6.57 -0.31 16.84
C SER A 102 -5.04 -0.46 16.72
N LEU A 103 -4.35 0.48 16.08
CA LEU A 103 -2.89 0.56 16.06
C LEU A 103 -2.33 1.30 17.30
N GLY A 104 -3.15 1.58 18.31
CA GLY A 104 -2.72 2.35 19.48
C GLY A 104 -2.35 3.79 19.13
N ASN A 105 -2.95 4.34 18.06
CA ASN A 105 -2.62 5.66 17.49
C ASN A 105 -1.16 5.81 17.03
N GLN A 106 -0.51 4.71 16.65
CA GLN A 106 0.83 4.72 16.07
C GLN A 106 0.77 4.75 14.54
N LEU A 107 1.48 5.71 13.94
CA LEU A 107 1.54 5.86 12.48
C LEU A 107 2.68 5.05 11.86
N GLN A 108 3.64 4.58 12.67
CA GLN A 108 4.83 3.88 12.19
C GLN A 108 4.51 2.68 11.27
N PRO A 109 3.54 1.82 11.58
CA PRO A 109 3.18 0.70 10.71
C PRO A 109 2.63 1.16 9.34
N LEU A 110 1.96 2.31 9.29
CA LEU A 110 1.40 2.89 8.07
C LEU A 110 2.45 3.63 7.24
N LEU A 111 3.60 4.00 7.82
CA LEU A 111 4.64 4.81 7.19
C LEU A 111 5.94 4.04 6.94
N HIS A 112 5.89 2.70 7.00
CA HIS A 112 7.06 1.87 6.70
C HIS A 112 7.64 2.18 5.31
N GLY A 113 8.97 2.30 5.23
CA GLY A 113 9.67 2.57 3.97
C GLY A 113 9.73 4.04 3.53
N TYR A 114 9.08 4.96 4.25
CA TYR A 114 9.15 6.40 3.95
C TYR A 114 10.44 7.08 4.47
N GLY A 115 11.31 6.34 5.18
CA GLY A 115 12.55 6.90 5.75
C GLY A 115 12.31 7.84 6.93
N VAL A 116 11.11 7.81 7.51
CA VAL A 116 10.71 8.61 8.66
C VAL A 116 10.73 7.70 9.89
N GLU A 117 11.80 7.82 10.68
CA GLU A 117 11.97 7.06 11.94
C GLU A 117 11.15 7.66 13.09
N ASP A 118 10.81 8.94 12.99
CA ASP A 118 10.01 9.67 13.97
C ASP A 118 8.88 10.36 13.20
N PRO A 119 7.60 9.98 13.36
CA PRO A 119 6.50 10.71 12.75
C PRO A 119 6.48 12.09 13.40
N LEU A 120 7.21 13.02 12.79
CA LEU A 120 7.25 14.45 13.11
C LEU A 120 5.87 14.89 13.57
N PRO A 121 5.73 15.86 14.50
CA PRO A 121 4.42 16.39 14.84
C PRO A 121 3.76 16.84 13.53
N LEU A 122 2.80 16.04 13.06
CA LEU A 122 2.20 16.19 11.75
C LEU A 122 1.66 17.62 11.70
N ARG A 123 2.30 18.50 10.92
CA ARG A 123 1.83 19.88 10.88
C ARG A 123 0.42 19.85 10.32
N CYS A 124 -0.52 20.40 11.08
CA CYS A 124 -1.83 20.79 10.59
C CYS A 124 -1.63 21.93 9.59
N GLY A 125 -1.29 21.60 8.35
CA GLY A 125 -1.38 22.53 7.24
C GLY A 125 -2.84 22.55 6.77
N GLN A 126 -3.50 23.69 6.94
CA GLN A 126 -4.77 23.99 6.29
C GLN A 126 -4.70 23.56 4.82
N ALA A 127 -5.55 22.63 4.42
CA ALA A 127 -5.78 22.31 3.03
C ALA A 127 -7.30 22.26 2.84
N ASP A 128 -7.85 23.45 2.62
CA ASP A 128 -9.10 23.74 1.93
C ASP A 128 -9.12 23.24 0.47
N GLY A 129 -8.26 22.27 0.11
CA GLY A 129 -8.17 21.69 -1.22
C GLY A 129 -7.66 22.64 -2.30
N ASN A 130 -7.15 23.83 -1.94
CA ASN A 130 -6.90 24.92 -2.88
C ASN A 130 -5.42 25.37 -2.92
N ASP A 131 -4.48 24.45 -2.69
CA ASP A 131 -3.05 24.72 -2.88
C ASP A 131 -2.70 24.57 -4.38
N PRO A 132 -2.46 25.67 -5.12
CA PRO A 132 -2.24 25.64 -6.58
C PRO A 132 -0.89 25.01 -6.97
N LEU A 133 -0.11 24.54 -5.99
CA LEU A 133 1.21 23.92 -6.16
C LEU A 133 1.25 22.50 -5.57
N ASP A 134 0.14 21.77 -5.54
CA ASP A 134 0.12 20.36 -5.14
C ASP A 134 0.89 19.51 -6.20
N PRO A 135 2.18 19.20 -6.00
CA PRO A 135 3.03 18.68 -7.06
C PRO A 135 2.92 17.16 -7.05
N TRP A 136 1.79 16.64 -7.51
CA TRP A 136 1.58 15.21 -7.80
C TRP A 136 2.47 14.69 -8.96
N ASP A 137 3.43 15.50 -9.44
CA ASP A 137 4.34 15.24 -10.56
C ASP A 137 5.80 14.95 -10.11
N ALA A 138 6.14 15.08 -8.81
CA ALA A 138 7.51 14.79 -8.38
C ALA A 138 7.67 13.34 -7.88
N SER A 139 8.53 12.60 -8.57
CA SER A 139 9.00 11.27 -8.22
C SER A 139 9.99 11.31 -7.05
N GLY A 140 9.70 10.60 -5.95
CA GLY A 140 10.68 10.32 -4.88
C GLY A 140 10.15 10.58 -3.46
N PRO A 141 10.95 10.25 -2.42
CA PRO A 141 10.58 10.51 -1.04
C PRO A 141 10.70 12.01 -0.85
N TRP A 142 9.68 12.70 -0.40
CA TRP A 142 9.83 14.12 -0.16
C TRP A 142 10.81 14.35 1.01
N PRO A 143 12.01 14.91 0.80
CA PRO A 143 12.90 15.28 1.89
C PRO A 143 12.42 16.61 2.53
N GLU A 144 11.44 17.27 1.92
CA GLU A 144 10.95 18.61 2.27
C GLU A 144 9.41 18.74 2.32
N ALA A 145 8.65 17.78 1.79
CA ALA A 145 7.19 17.82 1.96
C ALA A 145 6.91 17.42 3.40
N THR A 146 6.42 18.40 4.16
CA THR A 146 5.87 18.15 5.47
C THR A 146 4.82 17.04 5.34
N LEU A 147 5.05 15.88 5.96
CA LEU A 147 4.05 14.80 6.02
C LEU A 147 2.75 15.41 6.56
N ARG A 148 1.76 15.58 5.69
CA ARG A 148 0.45 16.09 6.07
C ARG A 148 -0.34 14.91 6.63
N ARG A 149 -1.25 15.20 7.56
CA ARG A 149 -2.21 14.23 8.11
C ARG A 149 -2.95 13.46 7.00
N THR A 150 -3.42 14.18 6.01
CA THR A 150 -4.12 13.65 4.84
C THR A 150 -3.24 12.72 3.97
N THR A 151 -1.93 12.93 3.97
CA THR A 151 -0.96 12.10 3.22
C THR A 151 -0.88 10.70 3.80
N VAL A 152 -0.88 10.54 5.13
CA VAL A 152 -0.83 9.21 5.76
C VAL A 152 -2.05 8.37 5.41
N SER A 153 -3.22 9.02 5.31
CA SER A 153 -4.48 8.38 4.96
C SER A 153 -4.55 7.92 3.50
N ARG A 154 -4.00 8.74 2.59
CA ARG A 154 -4.05 8.53 1.13
C ARG A 154 -2.91 7.67 0.61
N HIS A 155 -1.76 7.74 1.26
CA HIS A 155 -0.54 7.07 0.88
C HIS A 155 0.05 6.25 2.04
N PRO A 156 -0.70 5.30 2.63
CA PRO A 156 -0.11 4.34 3.53
C PRO A 156 0.90 3.46 2.79
N ALA A 157 1.87 2.89 3.51
CA ALA A 157 2.92 2.02 2.97
C ALA A 157 2.36 0.76 2.31
N PHE A 158 1.22 0.28 2.82
CA PHE A 158 0.49 -0.90 2.37
C PHE A 158 -0.88 -0.48 1.88
N ALA A 159 -1.34 -1.10 0.79
CA ALA A 159 -2.69 -0.91 0.29
C ALA A 159 -3.62 -1.99 0.83
N TYR A 160 -4.88 -1.62 1.00
CA TYR A 160 -5.95 -2.50 1.43
C TYR A 160 -6.78 -2.95 0.23
N ASN A 161 -7.15 -4.23 0.17
CA ASN A 161 -8.15 -4.76 -0.78
C ASN A 161 -9.59 -4.33 -0.39
N GLY A 162 -9.74 -3.04 -0.08
CA GLY A 162 -10.97 -2.46 0.47
C GLY A 162 -12.10 -2.33 -0.53
N ARG A 163 -11.85 -2.62 -1.81
CA ARG A 163 -12.88 -2.60 -2.86
C ARG A 163 -13.74 -3.85 -2.76
N HIS A 164 -13.12 -5.02 -2.60
CA HIS A 164 -13.81 -6.31 -2.49
C HIS A 164 -14.01 -6.78 -1.04
N ILE A 165 -13.30 -6.17 -0.08
CA ILE A 165 -13.42 -6.44 1.35
C ILE A 165 -13.86 -5.15 2.05
N GLY A 166 -15.00 -5.17 2.73
CA GLY A 166 -15.62 -4.01 3.39
C GLY A 166 -16.26 -2.99 2.44
N GLY A 167 -15.73 -2.81 1.23
CA GLY A 167 -16.31 -2.00 0.17
C GLY A 167 -16.14 -0.50 0.36
N ARG A 168 -16.52 0.26 -0.68
CA ARG A 168 -16.64 1.72 -0.63
C ARG A 168 -18.07 2.11 -0.34
N TRP A 169 -18.33 2.86 0.71
CA TRP A 169 -19.67 3.25 1.11
C TRP A 169 -20.00 4.65 0.61
N ILE A 170 -21.16 4.79 -0.01
CA ILE A 170 -21.70 6.04 -0.51
C ILE A 170 -23.16 6.15 -0.10
N GLU A 171 -23.69 7.37 -0.15
CA GLU A 171 -25.13 7.59 -0.07
C GLU A 171 -25.75 7.27 -1.44
N THR A 172 -26.80 6.45 -1.42
CA THR A 172 -27.57 5.99 -2.58
C THR A 172 -29.04 6.38 -2.39
N GLU A 173 -29.86 6.29 -3.44
CA GLU A 173 -31.29 6.61 -3.36
C GLU A 173 -32.03 5.76 -2.31
N ASP A 174 -31.60 4.50 -2.11
CA ASP A 174 -32.17 3.56 -1.14
C ASP A 174 -31.55 3.66 0.27
N GLY A 175 -30.65 4.63 0.52
CA GLY A 175 -29.95 4.84 1.79
C GLY A 175 -28.44 4.65 1.69
N ILE A 176 -27.79 4.13 2.74
CA ILE A 176 -26.33 3.94 2.76
C ILE A 176 -25.98 2.48 2.46
N GLY A 177 -25.11 2.26 1.47
CA GLY A 177 -24.61 0.93 1.14
C GLY A 177 -23.20 0.97 0.53
N PRO A 178 -22.49 -0.17 0.52
CA PRO A 178 -21.26 -0.27 -0.23
C PRO A 178 -21.58 -0.32 -1.72
N ALA A 179 -21.04 0.65 -2.46
CA ALA A 179 -21.06 0.69 -3.90
C ALA A 179 -19.63 0.64 -4.42
N ILE A 180 -19.38 -0.31 -5.31
CA ILE A 180 -18.34 -0.13 -6.32
C ILE A 180 -18.98 0.75 -7.39
N ARG A 181 -18.24 1.72 -7.96
CA ARG A 181 -18.74 2.53 -9.09
C ARG A 181 -18.83 1.64 -10.34
N SER A 182 -19.73 0.67 -10.33
CA SER A 182 -20.02 -0.26 -11.40
C SER A 182 -21.52 -0.46 -11.51
N ASN A 183 -22.01 -0.60 -12.75
CA ASN A 183 -23.39 -0.99 -13.03
C ASN A 183 -23.60 -2.50 -12.83
N ASN A 184 -22.52 -3.26 -12.63
CA ASN A 184 -22.54 -4.70 -12.44
C ASN A 184 -22.41 -5.02 -10.95
N PRO A 185 -23.16 -6.02 -10.43
CA PRO A 185 -23.02 -6.46 -9.06
C PRO A 185 -21.63 -7.05 -8.85
N VAL A 186 -20.79 -6.39 -8.06
CA VAL A 186 -19.47 -6.89 -7.70
C VAL A 186 -19.54 -7.53 -6.32
N LEU A 187 -18.90 -8.68 -6.17
CA LEU A 187 -18.79 -9.40 -4.90
C LEU A 187 -17.99 -8.56 -3.90
N VAL A 188 -18.66 -8.18 -2.80
CA VAL A 188 -18.04 -7.48 -1.66
C VAL A 188 -18.33 -8.28 -0.40
N ARG A 189 -17.28 -8.70 0.30
CA ARG A 189 -17.40 -9.32 1.63
C ARG A 189 -17.53 -8.25 2.69
N ARG A 190 -18.62 -8.31 3.46
CA ARG A 190 -18.93 -7.34 4.52
C ARG A 190 -18.60 -7.85 5.92
N THR A 191 -18.43 -9.16 6.08
CA THR A 191 -18.20 -9.82 7.37
C THR A 191 -17.01 -10.75 7.25
N VAL A 192 -16.09 -10.68 8.22
CA VAL A 192 -14.83 -11.43 8.21
C VAL A 192 -15.08 -12.95 8.21
N SER A 193 -16.04 -13.42 9.01
CA SER A 193 -16.39 -14.85 9.11
C SER A 193 -17.01 -15.45 7.83
N THR A 194 -17.43 -14.62 6.87
CA THR A 194 -18.00 -15.08 5.59
C THR A 194 -16.95 -15.32 4.50
N ILE A 195 -15.67 -15.04 4.77
CA ILE A 195 -14.58 -15.27 3.82
C ILE A 195 -14.35 -16.77 3.67
N THR A 196 -14.47 -17.29 2.45
CA THR A 196 -14.40 -18.74 2.20
C THR A 196 -12.97 -19.28 2.15
N ARG A 197 -12.01 -18.50 1.65
CA ARG A 197 -10.59 -18.89 1.52
C ARG A 197 -9.66 -17.85 2.16
N PRO A 198 -9.64 -17.73 3.50
CA PRO A 198 -8.96 -16.62 4.16
C PRO A 198 -7.43 -16.65 4.03
N SER A 199 -6.81 -17.83 3.88
CA SER A 199 -5.37 -17.97 3.66
C SER A 199 -4.92 -17.64 2.22
N HIS A 200 -5.86 -17.62 1.26
CA HIS A 200 -5.58 -17.34 -0.16
C HIS A 200 -5.89 -15.89 -0.53
N LEU A 201 -6.87 -15.29 0.15
CA LEU A 201 -7.38 -13.96 -0.15
C LEU A 201 -6.42 -12.87 0.38
N VAL A 202 -5.96 -12.02 -0.53
CA VAL A 202 -5.15 -10.83 -0.24
C VAL A 202 -6.01 -9.81 0.50
N LEU A 203 -5.60 -9.52 1.74
CA LEU A 203 -6.20 -8.49 2.58
C LEU A 203 -5.44 -7.16 2.41
N PHE A 204 -4.11 -7.20 2.60
CA PHE A 204 -3.23 -6.05 2.37
C PHE A 204 -2.01 -6.47 1.55
N CYS A 205 -1.42 -5.54 0.81
CA CYS A 205 -0.12 -5.78 0.17
C CYS A 205 0.69 -4.50 0.03
N SER A 206 2.00 -4.64 -0.20
CA SER A 206 2.84 -3.52 -0.61
C SER A 206 2.45 -3.08 -2.03
N ALA A 207 2.09 -1.81 -2.17
CA ALA A 207 1.60 -1.26 -3.43
C ALA A 207 2.09 0.18 -3.60
N THR A 208 2.03 0.67 -4.84
CA THR A 208 2.36 2.04 -5.22
C THR A 208 1.37 2.54 -6.26
N GLN A 209 1.34 3.85 -6.44
CA GLN A 209 0.70 4.47 -7.59
C GLN A 209 1.69 4.59 -8.74
N SER A 210 1.25 4.31 -9.97
CA SER A 210 2.03 4.50 -11.20
C SER A 210 1.21 5.22 -12.26
N ARG A 211 1.89 5.97 -13.14
CA ARG A 211 1.24 6.59 -14.30
C ARG A 211 0.78 5.52 -15.28
N ILE A 212 -0.39 5.75 -15.86
CA ILE A 212 -0.95 4.93 -16.94
C ILE A 212 -0.04 5.06 -18.18
N GLN A 213 0.19 3.96 -18.91
CA GLN A 213 1.11 3.89 -20.07
C GLN A 213 2.61 4.01 -19.73
N SER A 214 3.00 3.80 -18.46
CA SER A 214 4.40 3.70 -18.07
C SER A 214 4.77 2.22 -17.84
N SER A 215 5.67 1.68 -18.66
CA SER A 215 6.23 0.33 -18.51
C SER A 215 7.45 0.27 -17.58
N ASP A 216 7.83 1.40 -16.99
CA ASP A 216 9.22 1.66 -16.61
C ASP A 216 9.41 1.81 -15.08
N LEU A 217 8.81 0.92 -14.31
CA LEU A 217 9.02 0.90 -12.86
C LEU A 217 10.40 0.36 -12.45
N VAL A 218 11.12 -0.24 -13.39
CA VAL A 218 12.37 -0.98 -13.15
C VAL A 218 13.55 -0.06 -12.88
N ARG A 219 13.58 1.13 -13.50
CA ARG A 219 14.74 2.04 -13.41
C ARG A 219 14.93 2.62 -12.00
N ASP A 220 13.96 2.44 -11.11
CA ASP A 220 13.81 3.21 -9.88
C ASP A 220 13.54 2.32 -8.65
N ARG A 221 14.10 1.09 -8.63
CA ARG A 221 13.91 0.15 -7.51
C ARG A 221 14.40 0.69 -6.17
N ASP A 222 15.40 1.56 -6.18
CA ASP A 222 15.91 2.24 -4.99
C ASP A 222 15.28 3.62 -4.76
N THR A 223 14.38 4.07 -5.65
CA THR A 223 13.64 5.32 -5.48
C THR A 223 12.39 5.03 -4.66
N PRO A 224 12.29 5.57 -3.44
CA PRO A 224 11.14 5.32 -2.60
C PRO A 224 9.93 6.00 -3.21
N ARG A 225 8.89 5.18 -3.41
CA ARG A 225 7.60 5.60 -3.94
C ARG A 225 6.55 5.63 -2.84
N PRO A 226 5.62 6.60 -2.87
CA PRO A 226 4.50 6.58 -1.96
C PRO A 226 3.65 5.33 -2.22
N GLY A 227 3.12 4.75 -1.15
CA GLY A 227 2.09 3.74 -1.29
C GLY A 227 0.74 4.34 -1.66
N VAL A 228 -0.27 3.48 -1.67
CA VAL A 228 -1.64 3.82 -2.07
C VAL A 228 -2.60 3.21 -1.06
N ASP A 229 -3.73 3.87 -0.84
CA ASP A 229 -4.73 3.43 0.14
C ASP A 229 -5.41 2.14 -0.29
N LEU A 230 -5.91 2.07 -1.52
CA LEU A 230 -6.64 0.93 -2.03
C LEU A 230 -5.90 0.24 -3.17
N ILE A 231 -6.04 -1.07 -3.21
CA ILE A 231 -5.59 -1.90 -4.34
C ILE A 231 -6.75 -2.81 -4.75
N GLY A 232 -6.74 -3.24 -6.00
CA GLY A 232 -7.71 -4.16 -6.55
C GLY A 232 -7.07 -5.14 -7.52
N PRO A 233 -7.87 -6.10 -8.01
CA PRO A 233 -7.41 -7.13 -8.94
C PRO A 233 -6.80 -6.55 -10.22
N PRO A 234 -6.04 -7.38 -10.97
CA PRO A 234 -5.50 -7.00 -12.27
C PRO A 234 -6.61 -6.62 -13.24
N ASN A 235 -7.75 -7.33 -13.23
CA ASN A 235 -8.94 -6.95 -14.00
C ASN A 235 -9.92 -6.15 -13.12
N ALA A 236 -9.89 -4.82 -13.24
CA ALA A 236 -10.76 -3.94 -12.46
C ALA A 236 -12.11 -3.71 -13.17
N VAL A 237 -13.20 -3.86 -12.42
CA VAL A 237 -14.54 -3.44 -12.87
C VAL A 237 -14.69 -1.94 -12.66
N LEU A 238 -14.91 -1.18 -13.73
CA LEU A 238 -15.24 0.24 -13.66
C LEU A 238 -16.46 0.53 -14.53
N GLN A 239 -17.53 1.03 -13.91
CA GLN A 239 -18.80 1.30 -14.58
C GLN A 239 -19.37 0.04 -15.25
N THR A 240 -19.51 0.03 -16.57
CA THR A 240 -20.05 -1.09 -17.37
C THR A 240 -18.94 -1.93 -18.02
N TYR A 241 -17.67 -1.53 -17.88
CA TYR A 241 -16.55 -2.17 -18.58
C TYR A 241 -15.54 -2.76 -17.59
N THR A 242 -15.02 -3.92 -17.95
CA THR A 242 -13.83 -4.50 -17.32
C THR A 242 -12.61 -3.99 -18.07
N TYR A 243 -11.65 -3.44 -17.33
CA TYR A 243 -10.36 -3.07 -17.89
C TYR A 243 -9.24 -3.78 -17.14
N PRO A 244 -8.20 -4.25 -17.85
CA PRO A 244 -6.97 -4.62 -17.18
C PRO A 244 -6.36 -3.33 -16.57
N ALA A 245 -6.31 -3.26 -15.25
CA ALA A 245 -5.69 -2.18 -14.49
C ALA A 245 -4.17 -2.30 -14.54
N TRP A 246 -3.68 -3.51 -14.31
CA TRP A 246 -2.28 -3.86 -14.32
C TRP A 246 -2.10 -5.34 -14.68
N GLN A 247 -0.93 -5.69 -15.20
CA GLN A 247 -0.55 -7.08 -15.46
C GLN A 247 0.95 -7.26 -15.17
N SER A 248 1.35 -8.47 -14.77
CA SER A 248 2.77 -8.80 -14.77
C SER A 248 3.35 -8.81 -16.19
N ILE A 249 4.65 -8.55 -16.31
CA ILE A 249 5.36 -8.71 -17.59
C ILE A 249 6.02 -10.09 -17.59
N GLU A 250 5.74 -10.87 -18.63
CA GLU A 250 6.32 -12.19 -18.86
C GLU A 250 7.85 -12.15 -18.76
N ASP A 251 8.43 -13.20 -18.17
CA ASP A 251 9.87 -13.36 -17.90
C ASP A 251 10.51 -12.34 -16.93
N VAL A 252 9.76 -11.41 -16.33
CA VAL A 252 10.30 -10.49 -15.30
C VAL A 252 9.39 -10.39 -14.06
N PRO A 253 9.68 -11.14 -12.98
CA PRO A 253 8.74 -11.39 -11.88
C PRO A 253 8.40 -10.18 -11.00
N TYR A 254 9.09 -9.05 -11.18
CA TYR A 254 8.90 -7.80 -10.42
C TYR A 254 8.47 -6.63 -11.32
N LYS A 255 8.19 -6.88 -12.61
CA LYS A 255 7.71 -5.86 -13.53
C LYS A 255 6.20 -5.91 -13.63
N VAL A 256 5.60 -4.73 -13.59
CA VAL A 256 4.17 -4.51 -13.74
C VAL A 256 3.96 -3.53 -14.89
N GLU A 257 3.06 -3.85 -15.80
CA GLU A 257 2.57 -2.94 -16.83
C GLU A 257 1.23 -2.35 -16.40
N THR A 258 1.04 -1.05 -16.63
CA THR A 258 -0.23 -0.34 -16.35
C THR A 258 -1.03 -0.16 -17.64
N LEU A 259 -2.23 -0.76 -17.69
CA LEU A 259 -2.99 -0.88 -18.93
C LEU A 259 -4.25 0.02 -18.99
N ALA A 260 -4.79 0.46 -17.86
CA ALA A 260 -6.12 1.10 -17.85
C ALA A 260 -6.11 2.58 -18.26
N LEU A 261 -6.91 2.94 -19.27
CA LEU A 261 -7.38 4.30 -19.56
C LEU A 261 -8.80 4.47 -19.00
N SER A 262 -8.95 4.96 -17.77
CA SER A 262 -10.26 5.48 -17.33
C SER A 262 -10.31 6.98 -17.65
N PRO A 263 -11.37 7.49 -18.31
CA PRO A 263 -11.56 8.93 -18.48
C PRO A 263 -11.49 9.62 -17.11
N GLY A 264 -10.47 10.46 -16.87
CA GLY A 264 -10.29 11.19 -15.62
C GLY A 264 -9.40 10.53 -14.54
N ARG A 265 -8.85 9.32 -14.75
CA ARG A 265 -7.75 8.79 -13.90
C ARG A 265 -6.45 8.83 -14.71
N GLN A 266 -5.42 9.47 -14.15
CA GLN A 266 -4.06 9.51 -14.73
C GLN A 266 -3.12 8.44 -14.15
N PHE A 267 -3.61 7.68 -13.18
CA PHE A 267 -2.81 6.74 -12.39
C PHE A 267 -3.53 5.42 -12.16
N ALA A 268 -2.75 4.35 -12.09
CA ALA A 268 -3.18 3.01 -11.69
C ALA A 268 -2.55 2.63 -10.34
N GLU A 269 -3.32 1.95 -9.50
CA GLU A 269 -2.86 1.34 -8.26
C GLU A 269 -2.27 -0.03 -8.61
N ILE A 270 -1.03 -0.31 -8.20
CA ILE A 270 -0.32 -1.55 -8.57
C ILE A 270 0.41 -2.19 -7.39
N PRO A 271 0.49 -3.53 -7.34
CA PRO A 271 1.32 -4.22 -6.37
C PRO A 271 2.81 -3.95 -6.66
N TRP A 272 3.62 -3.68 -5.62
CA TRP A 272 5.02 -3.31 -5.78
C TRP A 272 5.89 -3.67 -4.57
N GLY A 273 6.97 -4.41 -4.83
CA GLY A 273 7.95 -4.81 -3.83
C GLY A 273 8.99 -3.72 -3.55
N ARG A 274 8.99 -3.15 -2.33
CA ARG A 274 9.83 -1.99 -1.96
C ARG A 274 11.32 -2.30 -1.81
N HIS A 275 11.70 -3.54 -1.53
CA HIS A 275 13.08 -3.90 -1.14
C HIS A 275 13.68 -5.01 -2.02
N THR A 276 12.97 -6.14 -2.17
CA THR A 276 13.45 -7.29 -2.93
C THR A 276 12.85 -7.40 -4.34
N GLY A 277 11.88 -6.55 -4.69
CA GLY A 277 11.13 -6.61 -5.95
C GLY A 277 9.89 -7.51 -5.85
N GLU A 278 9.90 -8.46 -4.92
CA GLU A 278 8.74 -9.25 -4.55
C GLU A 278 7.83 -8.45 -3.61
N VAL A 279 6.53 -8.72 -3.69
CA VAL A 279 5.49 -8.01 -2.96
C VAL A 279 5.24 -8.69 -1.63
N VAL A 280 5.23 -7.92 -0.53
CA VAL A 280 4.80 -8.44 0.77
C VAL A 280 3.28 -8.43 0.80
N VAL A 281 2.69 -9.60 1.05
CA VAL A 281 1.25 -9.84 1.03
C VAL A 281 0.83 -10.32 2.41
N LEU A 282 -0.30 -9.81 2.87
CA LEU A 282 -1.01 -10.26 4.06
C LEU A 282 -2.34 -10.88 3.61
N ALA A 283 -2.51 -12.17 3.90
CA ALA A 283 -3.74 -12.89 3.70
C ALA A 283 -4.77 -12.55 4.80
N ALA A 284 -6.05 -12.83 4.53
CA ALA A 284 -7.13 -12.52 5.46
C ALA A 284 -7.07 -13.30 6.79
N ASP A 285 -6.41 -14.46 6.82
CA ASP A 285 -6.17 -15.24 8.04
C ASP A 285 -4.97 -14.75 8.89
N GLY A 286 -4.20 -13.77 8.40
CA GLY A 286 -3.01 -13.26 9.08
C GLY A 286 -1.69 -13.81 8.57
N HIS A 287 -1.71 -14.75 7.63
CA HIS A 287 -0.50 -15.23 6.98
C HIS A 287 0.17 -14.09 6.22
N VAL A 288 1.49 -13.95 6.39
CA VAL A 288 2.28 -12.97 5.64
C VAL A 288 3.29 -13.72 4.83
N GLU A 289 3.16 -13.56 3.52
CA GLU A 289 4.03 -14.15 2.52
C GLU A 289 4.65 -13.09 1.64
N THR A 290 5.61 -13.52 0.84
CA THR A 290 6.17 -12.68 -0.20
C THR A 290 5.98 -13.37 -1.53
N GLU A 291 5.36 -12.66 -2.45
CA GLU A 291 4.92 -13.20 -3.72
C GLU A 291 5.55 -12.44 -4.88
N SER A 292 5.68 -13.12 -6.01
CA SER A 292 6.00 -12.46 -7.27
C SER A 292 4.77 -11.75 -7.82
N VAL A 293 4.95 -10.77 -8.70
CA VAL A 293 3.81 -10.10 -9.34
C VAL A 293 2.96 -11.10 -10.15
N PRO A 294 3.53 -12.05 -10.93
CA PRO A 294 2.74 -13.06 -11.63
C PRO A 294 1.82 -13.88 -10.73
N ASP A 295 2.22 -14.19 -9.48
CA ASP A 295 1.36 -14.92 -8.55
C ASP A 295 0.11 -14.11 -8.15
N LEU A 296 0.19 -12.77 -8.25
CA LEU A 296 -0.89 -11.84 -7.98
C LEU A 296 -1.81 -11.61 -9.19
N ASP A 297 -1.46 -12.10 -10.38
CA ASP A 297 -2.36 -12.03 -11.55
C ASP A 297 -3.61 -12.93 -11.37
N ASP A 298 -3.56 -13.90 -10.45
CA ASP A 298 -4.71 -14.75 -10.09
C ASP A 298 -5.84 -13.94 -9.45
N MET A 299 -6.95 -13.78 -10.18
CA MET A 299 -8.15 -13.08 -9.71
C MET A 299 -8.74 -13.67 -8.43
N THR A 300 -8.56 -14.96 -8.20
CA THR A 300 -9.07 -15.66 -7.01
C THR A 300 -8.34 -15.24 -5.73
N ARG A 301 -7.15 -14.62 -5.83
CA ARG A 301 -6.43 -13.97 -4.71
C ARG A 301 -7.12 -12.68 -4.25
N TRP A 302 -7.89 -12.02 -5.11
CA TRP A 302 -8.45 -10.69 -4.83
C TRP A 302 -9.94 -10.70 -4.48
N VAL A 303 -10.70 -11.64 -5.06
CA VAL A 303 -12.16 -11.69 -4.90
C VAL A 303 -12.56 -13.05 -4.33
N ASP A 304 -13.13 -13.02 -3.13
CA ASP A 304 -13.58 -14.24 -2.45
C ASP A 304 -14.79 -14.87 -3.16
N GLY A 305 -14.77 -16.20 -3.29
CA GLY A 305 -15.80 -16.97 -3.98
C GLY A 305 -15.58 -17.16 -5.50
N LEU A 306 -14.56 -16.54 -6.09
CA LEU A 306 -14.13 -16.89 -7.44
C LEU A 306 -13.38 -18.23 -7.45
N THR A 307 -13.61 -19.02 -8.50
CA THR A 307 -12.93 -20.28 -8.79
C THR A 307 -12.02 -20.21 -10.01
N ASP A 308 -12.21 -19.20 -10.86
CA ASP A 308 -11.46 -19.01 -12.10
C ASP A 308 -10.38 -17.92 -11.90
N PRO A 309 -9.08 -18.26 -12.06
CA PRO A 309 -7.97 -17.32 -11.89
C PRO A 309 -7.92 -16.25 -12.97
N GLU A 310 -8.49 -16.50 -14.14
CA GLU A 310 -8.54 -15.54 -15.25
C GLU A 310 -9.89 -14.79 -15.30
N TRP A 311 -10.71 -14.94 -14.26
CA TRP A 311 -12.07 -14.40 -14.25
C TRP A 311 -12.10 -12.92 -14.60
N ALA A 312 -12.84 -12.59 -15.65
CA ALA A 312 -13.19 -11.23 -16.00
C ALA A 312 -14.70 -11.05 -15.76
N PRO A 313 -15.14 -9.94 -15.11
CA PRO A 313 -16.54 -9.59 -15.07
C PRO A 313 -17.08 -9.48 -16.48
N THR A 314 -18.04 -10.34 -16.84
CA THR A 314 -18.74 -10.28 -18.12
C THR A 314 -19.67 -9.07 -18.11
N SER A 315 -19.82 -8.41 -19.27
CA SER A 315 -20.61 -7.19 -19.43
C SER A 315 -22.11 -7.46 -19.60
N ASP A 316 -22.62 -8.57 -19.04
CA ASP A 316 -24.03 -8.98 -19.22
C ASP A 316 -24.98 -8.22 -18.29
#